data_AF-A0A917M4W5-F1
#
_entry.id   AF-A0A917M4W5-F1
#
_cell.length_a   1.000
_cell.length_b   1.000
_cell.length_c   1.000
_cell.angle_alpha   90.00
_cell.angle_beta   90.00
_cell.angle_gamma   90.00
#
_symmetry.space_group_name_H-M   'P 1'
#
loop_
_entity.id
_entity.type
_entity.pdbx_description
1 polymer ?
#
loop_
_entity_poly.entity_id
_entity_poly.type
_entity_poly.pdbx_seq_one_letter_code
_entity_poly.pdbx_strand_id
1 'polypeptide(L)' 'MLKDNYDEFLSKGIQPIGIAGQKIEGIKQYTEANDIKIPILSDETRKVIKQYEVFLLNGIHFA' A
#
# COMPACT_ATOMS: atom_id res chain seq x y z
N MET A 1 -4.36 4.73 -11.92
CA MET A 1 -5.58 3.88 -11.88
C MET A 1 -6.21 3.82 -10.49
N LEU A 2 -5.54 3.33 -9.43
CA LEU A 2 -6.16 3.30 -8.09
C LEU A 2 -6.35 4.69 -7.48
N LYS A 3 -5.30 5.54 -7.51
CA LYS A 3 -5.36 6.93 -7.04
C LYS A 3 -6.49 7.70 -7.74
N ASP A 4 -6.54 7.62 -9.07
CA ASP A 4 -7.41 8.46 -9.89
C ASP A 4 -8.90 8.11 -9.74
N ASN A 5 -9.21 6.90 -9.24
CA ASN A 5 -10.59 6.43 -9.03
C ASN A 5 -10.96 6.34 -7.53
N TYR A 6 -10.14 6.90 -6.64
CA TYR A 6 -10.37 6.79 -5.19
C TYR A 6 -11.76 7.26 -4.77
N ASP A 7 -12.20 8.42 -5.26
CA ASP A 7 -13.50 9.01 -4.94
C ASP A 7 -14.66 8.15 -5.50
N GLU A 8 -14.46 7.46 -6.63
CA GLU A 8 -15.44 6.51 -7.17
C GLU A 8 -15.60 5.29 -6.26
N PHE A 9 -14.50 4.72 -5.76
CA PHE A 9 -14.58 3.62 -4.79
C PHE A 9 -15.34 4.03 -3.53
N LEU A 10 -15.05 5.22 -2.98
CA LEU A 10 -15.76 5.74 -1.81
C LEU A 10 -17.27 5.88 -2.06
N SER A 11 -17.67 6.38 -3.24
CA SER A 11 -19.09 6.50 -3.62
C SER A 11 -19.83 5.16 -3.66
N LYS A 12 -19.10 4.06 -3.86
CA LYS A 12 -19.62 2.68 -3.87
C LYS A 12 -19.56 2.02 -2.49
N GLY A 13 -19.18 2.76 -1.45
CA GLY A 13 -19.01 2.24 -0.09
C GLY A 13 -17.75 1.37 0.07
N ILE A 14 -16.80 1.44 -0.87
CA ILE A 14 -15.54 0.70 -0.83
C ILE A 14 -14.46 1.65 -0.30
N GLN A 15 -13.70 1.21 0.71
CA GLN A 15 -12.56 1.94 1.24
C GLN A 15 -11.25 1.27 0.79
N PRO A 16 -10.56 1.78 -0.24
CA PRO A 16 -9.22 1.33 -0.58
C PRO A 16 -8.24 1.67 0.56
N ILE A 17 -7.39 0.71 0.92
CA ILE A 17 -6.28 0.87 1.87
C ILE A 17 -5.05 0.20 1.26
N GLY A 18 -3.93 0.91 1.23
CA GLY A 18 -2.62 0.34 0.87
C GLY A 18 -1.91 -0.23 2.10
N ILE A 19 -1.08 -1.25 1.89
CA ILE A 19 -0.13 -1.75 2.91
C ILE A 19 1.24 -1.78 2.27
N ALA A 20 2.22 -1.21 2.95
CA ALA A 20 3.55 -0.96 2.43
C ALA A 20 4.60 -1.40 3.45
N GLY A 21 5.61 -2.17 3.03
CA GLY A 21 6.70 -2.62 3.91
C GLY A 21 7.75 -1.53 4.24
N GLN A 22 7.45 -0.28 3.90
CA GLN A 22 8.30 0.90 4.06
C GLN A 22 7.97 1.62 5.37
N LYS A 23 8.89 2.44 5.87
CA LYS A 23 8.65 3.30 7.03
C LYS A 23 7.57 4.33 6.79
N ILE A 24 6.87 4.71 7.85
CA ILE A 24 5.75 5.68 7.77
C ILE A 24 6.18 7.03 7.18
N GLU A 25 7.40 7.51 7.46
CA GLU A 25 7.89 8.78 6.93
C GLU A 25 8.05 8.72 5.40
N GLY A 26 8.57 7.61 4.88
CA GLY A 26 8.74 7.41 3.44
C GLY A 26 7.40 7.26 2.72
N ILE A 27 6.43 6.59 3.35
CA ILE A 27 5.06 6.50 2.85
C ILE A 27 4.44 7.90 2.77
N LYS A 28 4.54 8.69 3.83
CA LYS A 28 3.99 10.05 3.90
C LYS A 28 4.57 10.95 2.79
N GLN A 29 5.89 10.97 2.66
CA GLN A 29 6.57 11.75 1.62
C GLN A 29 6.10 11.35 0.22
N TYR A 30 5.98 10.05 -0.05
CA TYR A 30 5.52 9.55 -1.34
C TYR A 30 4.07 9.92 -1.62
N THR A 31 3.17 9.79 -0.63
CA THR A 31 1.76 10.14 -0.80
C THR A 31 1.56 11.63 -1.03
N GLU A 32 2.31 12.48 -0.33
CA GLU A 32 2.24 13.94 -0.50
C GLU A 32 2.78 14.35 -1.87
N ALA A 33 3.94 13.84 -2.27
CA ALA A 33 4.58 14.17 -3.55
C ALA A 33 3.75 13.74 -4.77
N ASN A 34 2.92 12.71 -4.61
CA ASN A 34 2.11 12.16 -5.69
C ASN A 34 0.61 12.42 -5.50
N ASP A 35 0.21 13.27 -4.54
CA ASP A 35 -1.19 13.60 -4.25
C ASP A 35 -2.08 12.34 -4.13
N ILE A 36 -1.60 11.34 -3.39
CA ILE A 36 -2.31 10.07 -3.16
C ILE A 36 -3.20 10.23 -1.93
N LYS A 37 -4.51 10.22 -2.15
CA LYS A 37 -5.54 10.28 -1.08
C LYS A 37 -5.77 8.94 -0.36
N ILE A 38 -5.29 7.83 -0.94
CA ILE A 38 -5.48 6.49 -0.38
C ILE A 38 -4.69 6.37 0.93
N PRO A 39 -5.32 5.96 2.05
CA PRO A 39 -4.60 5.65 3.26
C PRO A 39 -3.64 4.47 3.04
N ILE A 40 -2.37 4.61 3.46
CA ILE A 40 -1.37 3.55 3.37
C ILE A 40 -0.84 3.23 4.76
N LEU A 41 -0.95 1.96 5.17
CA LEU A 41 -0.43 1.44 6.42
C LEU A 41 1.03 1.01 6.26
N SER A 42 1.83 1.33 7.27
CA SER A 42 3.21 0.87 7.41
C SER A 42 3.26 -0.54 8.01
N ASP A 43 3.84 -1.50 7.29
CA ASP A 43 4.14 -2.87 7.74
C ASP A 43 5.66 -3.10 7.74
N GLU A 44 6.40 -2.27 8.48
CA GLU A 44 7.88 -2.30 8.50
C GLU A 44 8.45 -3.66 8.91
N THR A 45 7.73 -4.39 9.77
CA THR A 45 8.11 -5.74 10.22
C THR A 45 7.75 -6.84 9.22
N ARG A 46 7.04 -6.48 8.14
CA ARG A 46 6.49 -7.37 7.11
C ARG A 46 5.56 -8.44 7.67
N LYS A 47 4.91 -8.19 8.81
CA LYS A 47 4.04 -9.18 9.47
C LYS A 47 2.84 -9.49 8.59
N VAL A 48 2.19 -8.47 8.05
CA VAL A 48 1.02 -8.61 7.18
C VAL A 48 1.45 -9.17 5.83
N ILE A 49 2.49 -8.62 5.23
CA ILE A 49 3.03 -9.07 3.94
C ILE A 49 3.38 -10.57 3.97
N LYS A 50 4.04 -11.05 5.02
CA LYS A 50 4.35 -12.48 5.20
C LYS A 50 3.10 -13.33 5.44
N GLN A 51 2.16 -12.85 6.27
CA GLN A 51 0.94 -13.58 6.59
C GLN A 51 0.08 -13.87 5.36
N TYR A 52 0.05 -12.95 4.39
CA TYR A 52 -0.75 -13.08 3.17
C TYR A 52 0.07 -13.51 1.95
N GLU A 53 1.34 -13.87 2.14
CA GLU A 53 2.26 -14.32 1.08
C GLU A 53 2.33 -13.35 -0.12
N VAL A 54 2.12 -12.05 0.13
CA VAL A 54 2.15 -11.00 -0.91
C VAL A 54 3.60 -10.60 -1.16
N PHE A 55 4.33 -11.47 -1.85
CA PHE A 55 5.73 -11.23 -2.20
C PHE A 55 5.84 -10.50 -3.53
N LEU A 56 6.80 -9.57 -3.63
CA LEU A 56 7.20 -9.00 -4.91
C LEU A 56 7.84 -10.13 -5.73
N LEU A 57 7.14 -10.62 -6.75
CA LEU A 57 7.67 -11.57 -7.74
C LEU A 57 8.69 -10.85 -8.64
N ASN A 58 9.87 -10.55 -8.10
CA ASN A 58 11.06 -10.22 -8.87
C ASN A 58 12.19 -11.15 -8.43
N GLY A 59 12.08 -12.42 -8.84
CA GLY A 59 13.14 -13.43 -8.87
C GLY A 59 13.81 -13.81 -7.54
N ILE A 60 13.70 -15.11 -7.17
CA ILE A 60 14.63 -15.84 -6.27
C ILE A 60 14.48 -15.47 -4.77
N HIS A 61 14.48 -16.37 -3.78
CA HIS A 61 14.23 -17.80 -3.61
C HIS A 61 13.71 -17.92 -2.16
N PHE A 62 12.78 -18.83 -1.88
CA PHE A 62 12.51 -19.24 -0.51
C PHE A 62 13.77 -19.97 0.01
N ALA A 63 14.33 -19.48 1.11
CA ALA A 63 15.26 -20.23 1.95
C ALA A 63 14.56 -20.51 3.29
#